data_AF-V6LE57-F1
#
_entry.id   AF-V6LE57-F1
#
_cell.length_a   1.000
_cell.length_b   1.000
_cell.length_c   1.000
_cell.angle_alpha   90.00
_cell.angle_beta   90.00
_cell.angle_gamma   90.00
#
_symmetry.space_group_name_H-M   'P 1'
#
loop_
_entity.id
_entity.type
_entity.pdbx_description
1 polymer ?
#
loop_
_entity_poly.entity_id
_entity_poly.type
_entity_poly.pdbx_seq_one_letter_code
_entity_poly.pdbx_strand_id
1 'polypeptide(L)'
;MGCGNMELYPTLEGSHLNNLSHEEISYISEDYNQKPGNSASSSPNNSITVPPPIQTLPQKLSFQLPKPRKFPIKYIEGQILGTGAFGKVYSGIDQETGNLLAIKHLNIQFIKQEQKQEIYNEITYLANLRHPYIVKIFDYQETNKTIQIYLERLSTSIQSLTKKFNGLPEPLIKQIGLQLAEAVSYLHSNDVSHCDIKCANIMFNDNQELKLVDFGSAIQSQIPISGIRGSPYWLAPEILQNSSYDPKAADVWSFGATIYEMYCGQPLFSQFKSAPAVMYFLSQNKQIPEINFGSDKLKKLLKKIFQPVELRITMQEVLSDAFFSGQHSQMINLNVQEDCELNAQQQQEQQEMNILQESIIGKKTIQQVLEKVEDEVKQSNDLLQQSFWGIVLNSFENLFEEHNKDLFKNYCILQ
;
A
#
# COMPACT_ATOMS: atom_id res chain seq x y z
N MET A 1 -19.49 -32.54 -10.48
CA MET A 1 -18.03 -32.71 -10.65
C MET A 1 -17.39 -32.27 -9.36
N GLY A 2 -17.33 -33.15 -8.36
CA GLY A 2 -16.65 -32.88 -7.09
C GLY A 2 -15.23 -33.43 -7.17
N CYS A 3 -14.26 -32.72 -6.61
CA CYS A 3 -12.96 -33.32 -6.32
C CYS A 3 -13.21 -34.53 -5.42
N GLY A 4 -12.80 -35.71 -5.88
CA GLY A 4 -13.00 -36.95 -5.16
C GLY A 4 -12.47 -36.83 -3.73
N ASN A 5 -13.17 -37.45 -2.79
CA ASN A 5 -12.70 -37.61 -1.41
C ASN A 5 -11.22 -38.01 -1.45
N MET A 6 -10.34 -37.14 -0.96
CA MET A 6 -8.95 -37.49 -0.66
C MET A 6 -9.00 -38.78 0.17
N GLU A 7 -8.34 -39.84 -0.30
CA GLU A 7 -8.19 -41.06 0.48
C GLU A 7 -7.58 -40.68 1.84
N LEU A 8 -8.26 -41.16 2.89
CA LEU A 8 -7.96 -40.86 4.28
C LEU A 8 -6.50 -41.22 4.58
N TYR A 9 -5.67 -40.21 4.85
CA TYR A 9 -4.39 -40.44 5.51
C TYR A 9 -4.66 -41.02 6.91
N PRO A 10 -3.81 -41.93 7.43
CA PRO A 10 -4.07 -42.61 8.69
C PRO A 10 -4.26 -41.59 9.81
N THR A 11 -5.45 -41.57 10.41
CA THR A 11 -5.75 -40.81 11.61
C THR A 11 -4.88 -41.32 12.75
N LEU A 12 -3.95 -40.50 13.22
CA LEU A 12 -3.37 -40.69 14.55
C LEU A 12 -4.45 -40.32 15.56
N GLU A 13 -5.09 -41.35 16.12
CA GLU A 13 -5.92 -41.22 17.32
C GLU A 13 -5.03 -40.77 18.49
N GLY A 14 -5.32 -39.58 19.01
CA GLY A 14 -4.64 -39.01 20.16
C GLY A 14 -5.61 -38.13 20.92
N SER A 15 -6.47 -38.77 21.70
CA SER A 15 -7.33 -38.15 22.69
C SER A 15 -6.49 -37.46 23.76
N HIS A 16 -6.48 -36.13 23.74
CA HIS A 16 -6.40 -35.20 24.88
C HIS A 16 -5.98 -33.86 24.28
N LEU A 17 -6.86 -32.86 24.36
CA LEU A 17 -6.61 -31.40 24.38
C LEU A 17 -7.92 -30.70 24.03
N ASN A 18 -8.84 -30.71 25.01
CA ASN A 18 -9.94 -29.75 25.03
C ASN A 18 -9.49 -28.53 25.84
N ASN A 19 -9.80 -27.36 25.30
CA ASN A 19 -9.70 -26.02 25.90
C ASN A 19 -8.30 -25.44 26.09
N LEU A 20 -7.87 -24.61 25.14
CA LEU A 20 -6.85 -23.58 25.39
C LEU A 20 -7.20 -22.29 24.62
N SER A 21 -7.20 -21.16 25.33
CA SER A 21 -7.52 -19.82 24.85
C SER A 21 -6.29 -19.10 24.28
N HIS A 22 -6.52 -17.94 23.64
CA HIS A 22 -5.57 -17.15 22.84
C HIS A 22 -4.25 -16.68 23.51
N GLU A 23 -3.94 -17.06 24.75
CA GLU A 23 -2.76 -16.58 25.50
C GLU A 23 -1.59 -17.59 25.61
N GLU A 24 -1.70 -18.83 25.11
CA GLU A 24 -0.63 -19.84 25.27
C GLU A 24 0.31 -20.00 24.06
N ILE A 25 0.16 -19.20 23.00
CA ILE A 25 1.08 -19.23 21.84
C ILE A 25 2.40 -18.49 22.13
N SER A 26 2.51 -17.74 23.23
CA SER A 26 3.72 -16.97 23.56
C SER A 26 4.76 -17.71 24.41
N TYR A 27 4.55 -18.99 24.78
CA TYR A 27 5.43 -19.70 25.72
C TYR A 27 6.33 -20.80 25.13
N ILE A 28 6.35 -20.99 23.80
CA ILE A 28 7.17 -22.02 23.15
C ILE A 28 8.51 -21.46 22.61
N SER A 29 8.83 -20.18 22.86
CA SER A 29 10.04 -19.52 22.32
C SER A 29 11.24 -19.35 23.26
N GLU A 30 11.23 -19.88 24.49
CA GLU A 30 12.31 -19.59 25.46
C GLU A 30 13.36 -20.68 25.73
N ASP A 31 13.25 -21.90 25.19
CA ASP A 31 14.19 -23.00 25.51
C ASP A 31 15.29 -23.28 24.47
N TYR A 32 15.90 -22.24 23.89
CA TYR A 32 17.09 -22.41 23.01
C TYR A 32 18.21 -21.39 23.24
N ASN A 33 18.53 -21.08 24.51
CA ASN A 33 19.78 -20.37 24.83
C ASN A 33 20.44 -20.92 26.12
N GLN A 34 21.14 -22.04 25.99
CA GLN A 34 22.21 -22.39 26.94
C GLN A 34 23.57 -22.38 26.23
N LYS A 35 24.41 -21.43 26.63
CA LYS A 35 25.85 -21.32 26.29
C LYS A 35 26.64 -22.48 26.92
N PRO A 36 27.75 -22.92 26.28
CA PRO A 36 28.86 -23.49 27.02
C PRO A 36 30.07 -22.54 27.09
N GLY A 37 30.51 -22.31 28.33
CA GLY A 37 31.89 -22.22 28.83
C GLY A 37 33.02 -21.58 28.02
N ASN A 38 33.58 -20.51 28.58
CA ASN A 38 34.93 -20.02 28.28
C ASN A 38 36.03 -21.02 28.67
N SER A 39 36.98 -21.26 27.77
CA SER A 39 38.35 -21.63 28.12
C SER A 39 39.32 -21.02 27.12
N ALA A 40 40.28 -20.25 27.62
CA ALA A 40 41.29 -19.54 26.85
C ALA A 40 42.45 -20.45 26.42
N SER A 41 42.94 -20.28 25.19
CA SER A 41 44.36 -20.48 24.85
C SER A 41 44.75 -19.79 23.52
N SER A 42 45.77 -18.94 23.64
CA SER A 42 46.81 -18.49 22.69
C SER A 42 46.69 -18.72 21.17
N SER A 43 46.85 -17.62 20.43
CA SER A 43 47.11 -17.49 18.97
C SER A 43 48.36 -18.23 18.47
N PRO A 44 48.49 -18.43 17.15
CA PRO A 44 49.40 -17.54 16.41
C PRO A 44 48.90 -17.08 15.03
N ASN A 45 49.53 -15.98 14.59
CA ASN A 45 49.33 -15.19 13.38
C ASN A 45 49.23 -15.99 12.07
N ASN A 46 48.27 -15.62 11.23
CA ASN A 46 48.44 -15.69 9.77
C ASN A 46 47.66 -14.56 9.09
N SER A 47 48.42 -13.67 8.44
CA SER A 47 47.97 -12.56 7.61
C SER A 47 47.29 -13.08 6.34
N ILE A 48 45.99 -12.88 6.22
CA ILE A 48 45.22 -13.08 4.98
C ILE A 48 44.73 -11.72 4.49
N THR A 49 45.19 -11.37 3.30
CA THR A 49 44.87 -10.17 2.52
C THR A 49 43.37 -10.00 2.30
N VAL A 50 42.85 -8.81 2.65
CA VAL A 50 41.45 -8.40 2.43
C VAL A 50 41.25 -8.08 0.93
N PRO A 51 40.28 -8.66 0.23
CA PRO A 51 39.94 -8.26 -1.14
C PRO A 51 39.26 -6.88 -1.15
N PRO A 52 39.35 -6.11 -2.25
CA PRO A 52 38.82 -4.76 -2.31
C PRO A 52 37.29 -4.74 -2.17
N PRO A 53 36.70 -3.64 -1.68
CA PRO A 53 35.27 -3.55 -1.45
C PRO A 53 34.51 -3.68 -2.77
N ILE A 54 33.59 -4.63 -2.80
CA ILE A 54 32.59 -4.81 -3.86
C ILE A 54 31.87 -3.48 -4.03
N GLN A 55 31.95 -2.90 -5.23
CA GLN A 55 31.14 -1.74 -5.59
C GLN A 55 29.67 -2.09 -5.37
N THR A 56 29.04 -1.41 -4.41
CA THR A 56 27.62 -1.56 -4.09
C THR A 56 26.81 -1.18 -5.32
N LEU A 57 26.05 -2.15 -5.85
CA LEU A 57 24.97 -1.91 -6.79
C LEU A 57 24.07 -0.78 -6.25
N PRO A 58 23.56 0.14 -7.09
CA PRO A 58 22.70 1.21 -6.63
C PRO A 58 21.49 0.60 -5.91
N GLN A 59 21.36 0.89 -4.60
CA GLN A 59 20.21 0.48 -3.82
C GLN A 59 18.96 1.06 -4.48
N LYS A 60 18.07 0.18 -4.94
CA LYS A 60 16.72 0.56 -5.35
C LYS A 60 16.11 1.35 -4.18
N LEU A 61 15.66 2.58 -4.43
CA LEU A 61 15.07 3.45 -3.41
C LEU A 61 14.02 2.67 -2.62
N SER A 62 14.21 2.57 -1.30
CA SER A 62 13.23 1.94 -0.40
C SER A 62 11.93 2.72 -0.45
N PHE A 63 10.79 2.02 -0.37
CA PHE A 63 9.49 2.69 -0.34
C PHE A 63 9.38 3.57 0.90
N GLN A 64 8.85 4.78 0.69
CA GLN A 64 8.65 5.76 1.76
C GLN A 64 7.17 5.99 2.00
N LEU A 65 6.80 6.18 3.25
CA LEU A 65 5.45 6.60 3.62
C LEU A 65 5.20 7.99 3.01
N PRO A 66 4.25 8.15 2.09
CA PRO A 66 3.94 9.46 1.53
C PRO A 66 3.36 10.36 2.62
N LYS A 67 3.54 11.68 2.49
CA LYS A 67 2.79 12.62 3.34
C LYS A 67 1.31 12.59 2.91
N PRO A 68 0.36 12.61 3.86
CA PRO A 68 -1.06 12.66 3.53
C PRO A 68 -1.37 13.99 2.84
N ARG A 69 -2.48 14.06 2.08
CA ARG A 69 -2.88 15.33 1.45
C ARG A 69 -3.09 16.40 2.50
N LYS A 70 -2.67 17.63 2.17
CA LYS A 70 -2.85 18.81 3.03
C LYS A 70 -4.34 19.08 3.30
N PHE A 71 -5.18 18.84 2.31
CA PHE A 71 -6.62 18.93 2.42
C PHE A 71 -7.19 17.51 2.37
N PRO A 72 -7.80 17.02 3.46
CA PRO A 72 -8.42 15.70 3.50
C PRO A 72 -9.49 15.54 2.42
N ILE A 73 -9.64 14.32 1.92
CA ILE A 73 -10.78 13.96 1.07
C ILE A 73 -12.06 14.23 1.87
N LYS A 74 -12.94 15.06 1.32
CA LYS A 74 -14.28 15.26 1.86
C LYS A 74 -15.16 14.14 1.35
N TYR A 75 -15.81 13.40 2.25
CA TYR A 75 -16.63 12.26 1.86
C TYR A 75 -17.94 12.22 2.62
N ILE A 76 -18.93 11.58 2.00
CA ILE A 76 -20.15 11.12 2.68
C ILE A 76 -19.94 9.66 3.02
N GLU A 77 -19.94 9.34 4.31
CA GLU A 77 -19.88 7.96 4.80
C GLU A 77 -21.22 7.25 4.56
N GLY A 78 -21.15 6.01 4.12
CA GLY A 78 -22.28 5.12 3.94
C GLY A 78 -22.24 3.93 4.89
N GLN A 79 -22.75 2.79 4.43
CA GLN A 79 -22.85 1.57 5.22
C GLN A 79 -21.50 0.89 5.48
N ILE A 80 -21.44 0.04 6.50
CA ILE A 80 -20.29 -0.84 6.76
C ILE A 80 -20.21 -1.88 5.65
N LEU A 81 -19.05 -1.99 5.01
CA LEU A 81 -18.70 -3.02 4.02
C LEU A 81 -18.08 -4.25 4.69
N GLY A 82 -17.35 -4.05 5.79
CA GLY A 82 -16.68 -5.14 6.50
C GLY A 82 -16.11 -4.72 7.84
N THR A 83 -15.77 -5.71 8.67
CA THR A 83 -15.07 -5.52 9.94
C THR A 83 -13.86 -6.45 9.96
N GLY A 84 -12.67 -5.88 10.15
CA GLY A 84 -11.41 -6.60 10.26
C GLY A 84 -10.80 -6.49 11.66
N ALA A 85 -9.63 -7.08 11.85
CA ALA A 85 -8.92 -7.12 13.14
C ALA A 85 -8.61 -5.72 13.70
N PHE A 86 -8.28 -4.76 12.82
CA PHE A 86 -7.85 -3.42 13.21
C PHE A 86 -8.96 -2.36 13.10
N GLY A 87 -10.16 -2.73 12.63
CA GLY A 87 -11.26 -1.78 12.55
C GLY A 87 -12.33 -2.09 11.51
N LYS A 88 -13.06 -1.07 11.08
CA LYS A 88 -14.23 -1.18 10.21
C LYS A 88 -13.97 -0.53 8.86
N VAL A 89 -14.52 -1.12 7.80
CA VAL A 89 -14.48 -0.55 6.45
C VAL A 89 -15.89 -0.05 6.12
N TYR A 90 -16.00 1.22 5.76
CA TYR A 90 -17.25 1.86 5.34
C TYR A 90 -17.23 2.13 3.84
N SER A 91 -18.38 2.09 3.18
CA SER A 91 -18.52 2.69 1.85
C SER A 91 -18.52 4.21 2.00
N GLY A 92 -18.08 4.94 0.98
CA GLY A 92 -18.27 6.38 0.94
C GLY A 92 -18.36 6.92 -0.47
N ILE A 93 -18.68 8.21 -0.56
CA ILE A 93 -18.66 8.99 -1.80
C ILE A 93 -17.73 10.17 -1.57
N ASP A 94 -16.70 10.32 -2.40
CA ASP A 94 -15.90 11.54 -2.48
C ASP A 94 -16.80 12.70 -2.95
N GLN A 95 -16.94 13.74 -2.12
CA GLN A 95 -17.81 14.87 -2.41
C GLN A 95 -17.29 15.77 -3.52
N GLU A 96 -15.99 15.73 -3.80
CA GLU A 96 -15.36 16.55 -4.84
C GLU A 96 -15.40 15.84 -6.19
N THR A 97 -15.12 14.54 -6.22
CA THR A 97 -15.04 13.77 -7.48
C THR A 97 -16.29 12.96 -7.81
N GLY A 98 -17.16 12.69 -6.82
CA GLY A 98 -18.30 11.78 -6.96
C GLY A 98 -17.91 10.29 -6.94
N ASN A 99 -16.62 9.96 -6.81
CA ASN A 99 -16.14 8.58 -6.85
C ASN A 99 -16.56 7.79 -5.61
N LEU A 100 -16.82 6.50 -5.81
CA LEU A 100 -17.09 5.56 -4.72
C LEU A 100 -15.80 5.15 -4.01
N LEU A 101 -15.85 5.17 -2.68
CA LEU A 101 -14.73 4.88 -1.79
C LEU A 101 -15.01 3.67 -0.90
N ALA A 102 -13.95 3.00 -0.48
CA ALA A 102 -13.89 2.19 0.73
C ALA A 102 -12.99 2.90 1.75
N ILE A 103 -13.51 3.12 2.96
CA ILE A 103 -12.86 3.92 4.00
C ILE A 103 -12.59 3.02 5.19
N LYS A 104 -11.32 2.65 5.38
CA LYS A 104 -10.87 1.78 6.48
C LYS A 104 -10.57 2.64 7.71
N HIS A 105 -11.41 2.54 8.73
CA HIS A 105 -11.27 3.22 10.01
C HIS A 105 -10.52 2.35 11.00
N LEU A 106 -9.36 2.83 11.45
CA LEU A 106 -8.48 2.15 12.38
C LEU A 106 -8.41 2.96 13.67
N ASN A 107 -8.66 2.34 14.82
CA ASN A 107 -8.45 2.97 16.12
C ASN A 107 -7.01 2.71 16.56
N ILE A 108 -6.23 3.79 16.72
CA ILE A 108 -4.82 3.72 17.09
C ILE A 108 -4.55 4.16 18.53
N GLN A 109 -5.59 4.47 19.33
CA GLN A 109 -5.43 5.01 20.68
C GLN A 109 -4.74 4.02 21.64
N PHE A 110 -4.94 2.72 21.44
CA PHE A 110 -4.49 1.66 22.35
C PHE A 110 -3.67 0.56 21.66
N ILE A 111 -3.26 0.75 20.41
CA ILE A 111 -2.43 -0.23 19.70
C ILE A 111 -0.96 -0.04 20.04
N LYS A 112 -0.19 -1.13 19.98
CA LYS A 112 1.27 -1.08 20.17
C LYS A 112 1.94 -0.36 19.00
N GLN A 113 3.14 0.20 19.22
CA GLN A 113 3.90 0.85 18.16
C GLN A 113 4.22 -0.09 16.99
N GLU A 114 4.48 -1.38 17.27
CA GLU A 114 4.70 -2.39 16.23
C GLU A 114 3.48 -2.54 15.31
N GLN A 115 2.27 -2.64 15.88
CA GLN A 115 1.01 -2.73 15.12
C GLN A 115 0.75 -1.45 14.33
N LYS A 116 1.08 -0.29 14.90
CA LYS A 116 0.98 0.99 14.18
C LYS A 116 1.94 1.02 12.98
N GLN A 117 3.14 0.47 13.13
CA GLN A 117 4.11 0.36 12.04
C GLN A 117 3.64 -0.59 10.94
N GLU A 118 2.95 -1.68 11.27
CA GLU A 118 2.32 -2.57 10.28
C GLU A 118 1.29 -1.81 9.42
N ILE A 119 0.46 -0.96 10.03
CA ILE A 119 -0.49 -0.10 9.32
C ILE A 119 0.24 0.86 8.37
N TYR A 120 1.30 1.53 8.83
CA TYR A 120 2.08 2.43 7.98
C TYR A 120 2.80 1.70 6.85
N ASN A 121 3.26 0.47 7.08
CA ASN A 121 3.86 -0.35 6.04
C ASN A 121 2.82 -0.70 4.97
N GLU A 122 1.59 -1.08 5.35
CA GLU A 122 0.48 -1.32 4.42
C GLU A 122 0.21 -0.09 3.54
N ILE A 123 0.10 1.10 4.15
CA ILE A 123 -0.10 2.37 3.42
C ILE A 123 1.08 2.66 2.49
N THR A 124 2.30 2.42 2.97
CA THR A 124 3.53 2.64 2.20
C THR A 124 3.56 1.75 0.95
N TYR A 125 3.24 0.46 1.07
CA TYR A 125 3.17 -0.43 -0.08
C TYR A 125 2.09 0.02 -1.07
N LEU A 126 0.87 0.23 -0.60
CA LEU A 126 -0.25 0.63 -1.46
C LEU A 126 0.02 1.94 -2.20
N ALA A 127 0.68 2.92 -1.55
CA ALA A 127 0.95 4.21 -2.18
C ALA A 127 2.06 4.18 -3.23
N ASN A 128 3.02 3.26 -3.10
CA ASN A 128 4.15 3.14 -4.01
C ASN A 128 3.93 2.10 -5.12
N LEU A 129 2.94 1.21 -4.98
CA LEU A 129 2.61 0.19 -5.97
C LEU A 129 1.45 0.65 -6.86
N ARG A 130 1.65 0.62 -8.18
CA ARG A 130 0.62 0.97 -9.17
C ARG A 130 0.51 -0.14 -10.20
N HIS A 131 -0.62 -0.84 -10.19
CA HIS A 131 -0.90 -1.93 -11.12
C HIS A 131 -2.43 -2.07 -11.28
N PRO A 132 -2.96 -2.36 -12.49
CA PRO A 132 -4.41 -2.47 -12.71
C PRO A 132 -5.09 -3.51 -11.82
N TYR A 133 -4.36 -4.54 -11.41
CA TYR A 133 -4.86 -5.63 -10.57
C TYR A 133 -4.47 -5.54 -9.09
N ILE A 134 -4.02 -4.38 -8.61
CA ILE A 134 -3.78 -4.09 -7.19
C ILE A 134 -4.74 -3.00 -6.76
N VAL A 135 -5.31 -3.13 -5.55
CA VAL A 135 -6.23 -2.13 -5.01
C VAL A 135 -5.59 -0.75 -4.94
N LYS A 136 -6.28 0.25 -5.49
CA LYS A 136 -5.84 1.64 -5.48
C LYS A 136 -6.10 2.29 -4.12
N ILE A 137 -5.07 2.91 -3.56
CA ILE A 137 -5.18 3.89 -2.48
C ILE A 137 -5.31 5.29 -3.06
N PHE A 138 -6.24 6.07 -2.53
CA PHE A 138 -6.42 7.47 -2.90
C PHE A 138 -5.68 8.43 -1.96
N ASP A 139 -5.75 8.15 -0.66
CA ASP A 139 -5.07 8.91 0.40
C ASP A 139 -5.15 8.15 1.74
N TYR A 140 -4.55 8.71 2.77
CA TYR A 140 -4.85 8.39 4.16
C TYR A 140 -4.87 9.66 5.01
N GLN A 141 -5.53 9.63 6.16
CA GLN A 141 -5.55 10.71 7.13
C GLN A 141 -5.36 10.16 8.53
N GLU A 142 -4.57 10.86 9.33
CA GLU A 142 -4.26 10.47 10.70
C GLU A 142 -4.68 11.58 11.67
N THR A 143 -5.34 11.15 12.75
CA THR A 143 -5.60 11.97 13.93
C THR A 143 -4.88 11.35 15.13
N ASN A 144 -4.92 12.00 16.30
CA ASN A 144 -4.34 11.46 17.53
C ASN A 144 -4.94 10.10 17.97
N LYS A 145 -6.10 9.72 17.45
CA LYS A 145 -6.83 8.50 17.87
C LYS A 145 -7.13 7.54 16.73
N THR A 146 -7.10 7.99 15.48
CA THR A 146 -7.55 7.19 14.35
C THR A 146 -6.68 7.36 13.12
N ILE A 147 -6.54 6.29 12.34
CA ILE A 147 -6.07 6.35 10.96
C ILE A 147 -7.25 5.98 10.05
N GLN A 148 -7.50 6.80 9.03
CA GLN A 148 -8.47 6.55 7.97
C GLN A 148 -7.72 6.33 6.66
N ILE A 149 -7.96 5.22 5.98
CA ILE A 149 -7.35 4.91 4.68
C ILE A 149 -8.45 4.92 3.62
N TYR A 150 -8.26 5.70 2.56
CA TYR A 150 -9.22 5.86 1.46
C TYR A 150 -8.78 5.00 0.29
N LEU A 151 -9.57 3.99 -0.05
CA LEU A 151 -9.31 3.00 -1.09
C LEU A 151 -10.40 3.05 -2.14
N GLU A 152 -10.13 2.48 -3.32
CA GLU A 152 -11.21 2.20 -4.29
C GLU A 152 -12.27 1.26 -3.69
N ARG A 153 -13.52 1.46 -4.09
CA ARG A 153 -14.61 0.60 -3.62
C ARG A 153 -14.60 -0.73 -4.38
N LEU A 154 -14.73 -1.82 -3.63
CA LEU A 154 -14.79 -3.18 -4.14
C LEU A 154 -16.18 -3.80 -3.94
N SER A 155 -16.50 -4.83 -4.72
CA SER A 155 -17.81 -5.47 -4.76
C SER A 155 -17.83 -6.81 -4.03
N THR A 156 -17.21 -7.86 -4.59
CA THR A 156 -17.20 -9.22 -4.03
C THR A 156 -15.81 -9.83 -4.05
N SER A 157 -15.50 -10.63 -3.03
CA SER A 157 -14.29 -11.46 -3.03
C SER A 157 -14.47 -12.73 -3.86
N ILE A 158 -13.36 -13.26 -4.37
CA ILE A 158 -13.32 -14.58 -5.00
C ILE A 158 -13.75 -15.66 -4.01
N GLN A 159 -13.40 -15.53 -2.72
CA GLN A 159 -13.85 -16.48 -1.70
C GLN A 159 -15.37 -16.57 -1.62
N SER A 160 -16.07 -15.44 -1.67
CA SER A 160 -17.54 -15.42 -1.67
C SER A 160 -18.13 -16.12 -2.89
N LEU A 161 -17.54 -15.94 -4.08
CA LEU A 161 -17.94 -16.62 -5.31
C LEU A 161 -17.66 -18.12 -5.23
N THR A 162 -16.45 -18.50 -4.86
CA THR A 162 -16.00 -19.88 -4.70
C THR A 162 -16.87 -20.65 -3.72
N LYS A 163 -17.25 -20.05 -2.58
CA LYS A 163 -18.19 -20.65 -1.61
C LYS A 163 -19.61 -20.76 -2.18
N LYS A 164 -20.10 -19.73 -2.86
CA LYS A 164 -21.46 -19.69 -3.42
C LYS A 164 -21.68 -20.75 -4.50
N PHE A 165 -20.66 -21.00 -5.32
CA PHE A 165 -20.74 -21.94 -6.45
C PHE A 165 -20.06 -23.29 -6.20
N ASN A 166 -19.47 -23.48 -5.01
CA ASN A 166 -18.71 -24.67 -4.63
C ASN A 166 -17.58 -24.97 -5.63
N GLY A 167 -16.77 -23.95 -5.89
CA GLY A 167 -15.73 -23.94 -6.91
C GLY A 167 -16.12 -23.10 -8.14
N LEU A 168 -15.14 -22.80 -8.97
CA LEU A 168 -15.26 -21.99 -10.19
C LEU A 168 -14.88 -22.83 -11.42
N PRO A 169 -15.46 -22.53 -12.60
CA PRO A 169 -15.09 -23.20 -13.83
C PRO A 169 -13.66 -22.84 -14.25
N GLU A 170 -12.89 -23.82 -14.73
CA GLU A 170 -11.48 -23.64 -15.10
C GLU A 170 -11.21 -22.46 -16.07
N PRO A 171 -12.05 -22.17 -17.08
CA PRO A 171 -11.86 -20.98 -17.91
C PRO A 171 -11.84 -19.66 -17.12
N LEU A 172 -12.68 -19.53 -16.10
CA LEU A 172 -12.71 -18.35 -15.22
C LEU A 172 -11.48 -18.34 -14.30
N ILE A 173 -11.10 -19.51 -13.76
CA ILE A 173 -9.87 -19.67 -12.96
C ILE A 173 -8.64 -19.26 -13.76
N LYS A 174 -8.60 -19.61 -15.06
CA LYS A 174 -7.50 -19.22 -15.95
C LYS A 174 -7.43 -17.69 -16.13
N GLN A 175 -8.57 -17.02 -16.32
CA GLN A 175 -8.62 -15.55 -16.43
C GLN A 175 -8.17 -14.88 -15.14
N ILE A 176 -8.77 -15.25 -14.01
CA ILE A 176 -8.44 -14.72 -12.68
C ILE A 176 -6.97 -15.00 -12.34
N GLY A 177 -6.52 -16.23 -12.58
CA GLY A 177 -5.16 -16.68 -12.31
C GLY A 177 -4.11 -15.91 -13.12
N LEU A 178 -4.42 -15.54 -14.36
CA LEU A 178 -3.52 -14.75 -15.19
C LEU A 178 -3.39 -13.31 -14.66
N GLN A 179 -4.52 -12.64 -14.36
CA GLN A 179 -4.51 -11.30 -13.78
C GLN A 179 -3.81 -11.26 -12.42
N LEU A 180 -4.07 -12.25 -11.57
CA LEU A 180 -3.38 -12.40 -10.29
C LEU A 180 -1.88 -12.64 -10.48
N ALA A 181 -1.48 -13.49 -11.43
CA ALA A 181 -0.07 -13.74 -11.70
C ALA A 181 0.66 -12.49 -12.19
N GLU A 182 -0.01 -11.63 -12.98
CA GLU A 182 0.53 -10.34 -13.42
C GLU A 182 0.76 -9.41 -12.22
N ALA A 183 -0.23 -9.30 -11.32
CA ALA A 183 -0.11 -8.52 -10.08
C ALA A 183 1.06 -9.00 -9.21
N VAL A 184 1.16 -10.30 -8.95
CA VAL A 184 2.21 -10.86 -8.07
C VAL A 184 3.58 -10.77 -8.73
N SER A 185 3.69 -11.00 -10.04
CA SER A 185 4.93 -10.79 -10.78
C SER A 185 5.40 -9.32 -10.70
N TYR A 186 4.46 -8.37 -10.79
CA TYR A 186 4.75 -6.95 -10.58
C TYR A 186 5.28 -6.67 -9.17
N LEU A 187 4.66 -7.24 -8.12
CA LEU A 187 5.15 -7.13 -6.74
C LEU A 187 6.59 -7.66 -6.61
N HIS A 188 6.84 -8.86 -7.11
CA HIS A 188 8.15 -9.53 -7.02
C HIS A 188 9.25 -8.74 -7.74
N SER A 189 8.90 -8.06 -8.85
CA SER A 189 9.82 -7.17 -9.56
C SER A 189 10.18 -5.90 -8.76
N ASN A 190 9.35 -5.51 -7.79
CA ASN A 190 9.57 -4.40 -6.86
C ASN A 190 10.14 -4.86 -5.50
N ASP A 191 10.59 -6.11 -5.42
CA ASP A 191 11.08 -6.75 -4.20
C ASP A 191 10.02 -6.83 -3.09
N VAL A 192 8.74 -6.73 -3.44
CA VAL A 192 7.63 -6.88 -2.51
C VAL A 192 7.05 -8.29 -2.65
N SER A 193 6.86 -8.95 -1.51
CA SER A 193 6.06 -10.17 -1.40
C SER A 193 4.78 -9.87 -0.64
N HIS A 194 3.66 -10.43 -1.09
CA HIS A 194 2.35 -10.19 -0.49
C HIS A 194 2.17 -10.97 0.82
N CYS A 195 2.68 -12.20 0.87
CA CYS A 195 2.69 -13.13 1.99
C CYS A 195 1.31 -13.60 2.51
N ASP A 196 0.19 -13.10 1.96
CA ASP A 196 -1.16 -13.60 2.30
C ASP A 196 -2.08 -13.75 1.07
N ILE A 197 -1.57 -14.40 0.01
CA ILE A 197 -2.34 -14.67 -1.22
C ILE A 197 -3.35 -15.80 -0.97
N LYS A 198 -4.64 -15.48 -1.10
CA LYS A 198 -5.79 -16.38 -0.90
C LYS A 198 -7.04 -15.79 -1.56
N CYS A 199 -8.09 -16.59 -1.80
CA CYS A 199 -9.32 -16.08 -2.45
C CYS A 199 -10.02 -14.97 -1.65
N ALA A 200 -9.79 -14.87 -0.34
CA ALA A 200 -10.37 -13.82 0.50
C ALA A 200 -9.76 -12.44 0.20
N ASN A 201 -8.50 -12.41 -0.27
CA ASN A 201 -7.74 -11.20 -0.55
C ASN A 201 -7.72 -10.86 -2.05
N ILE A 202 -8.57 -11.51 -2.84
CA ILE A 202 -8.77 -11.22 -4.25
C ILE A 202 -10.22 -10.81 -4.41
N MET A 203 -10.46 -9.62 -4.95
CA MET A 203 -11.79 -9.05 -5.08
C MET A 203 -12.02 -8.53 -6.49
N PHE A 204 -13.28 -8.30 -6.83
CA PHE A 204 -13.66 -7.51 -7.99
C PHE A 204 -14.04 -6.10 -7.55
N ASN A 205 -13.77 -5.10 -8.37
CA ASN A 205 -14.45 -3.81 -8.28
C ASN A 205 -15.82 -3.87 -9.00
N ASP A 206 -16.51 -2.74 -9.12
CA ASP A 206 -17.83 -2.70 -9.77
C ASP A 206 -17.76 -2.88 -11.30
N ASN A 207 -16.58 -2.64 -11.89
CA ASN A 207 -16.31 -2.84 -13.31
C ASN A 207 -15.92 -4.30 -13.63
N GLN A 208 -15.97 -5.21 -12.64
CA GLN A 208 -15.54 -6.60 -12.75
C GLN A 208 -14.03 -6.76 -13.02
N GLU A 209 -13.22 -5.77 -12.65
CA GLU A 209 -11.77 -5.87 -12.67
C GLU A 209 -11.27 -6.52 -11.38
N LEU A 210 -10.33 -7.45 -11.50
CA LEU A 210 -9.69 -8.09 -10.37
C LEU A 210 -8.80 -7.11 -9.61
N LYS A 211 -8.83 -7.14 -8.27
CA LYS A 211 -7.97 -6.36 -7.38
C LYS A 211 -7.44 -7.27 -6.27
N LEU A 212 -6.12 -7.36 -6.17
CA LEU A 212 -5.41 -7.91 -5.01
C LEU A 212 -5.45 -6.87 -3.88
N VAL A 213 -5.88 -7.30 -2.70
CA VAL A 213 -6.10 -6.44 -1.52
C VAL A 213 -5.32 -6.98 -0.31
N ASP A 214 -5.30 -6.18 0.76
CA ASP A 214 -4.77 -6.56 2.08
C ASP A 214 -3.25 -6.80 2.13
N PHE A 215 -2.51 -5.69 2.10
CA PHE A 215 -1.05 -5.67 2.16
C PHE A 215 -0.53 -5.66 3.61
N GLY A 216 -1.36 -5.98 4.61
CA GLY A 216 -0.96 -5.96 6.02
C GLY A 216 0.13 -6.98 6.36
N SER A 217 0.25 -8.06 5.59
CA SER A 217 1.31 -9.08 5.75
C SER A 217 2.52 -8.85 4.83
N ALA A 218 2.44 -7.89 3.91
CA ALA A 218 3.42 -7.71 2.87
C ALA A 218 4.79 -7.27 3.41
N ILE A 219 5.83 -7.57 2.65
CA ILE A 219 7.21 -7.26 3.01
C ILE A 219 8.03 -6.93 1.78
N GLN A 220 8.81 -5.85 1.86
CA GLN A 220 9.85 -5.54 0.87
C GLN A 220 11.18 -6.15 1.33
N SER A 221 11.67 -7.17 0.61
CA SER A 221 12.94 -7.81 0.93
C SER A 221 13.61 -8.41 -0.31
N GLN A 222 14.93 -8.25 -0.36
CA GLN A 222 15.81 -8.94 -1.32
C GLN A 222 16.50 -10.17 -0.73
N ILE A 223 16.38 -10.36 0.58
CA ILE A 223 17.02 -11.45 1.32
C ILE A 223 15.95 -12.35 1.98
N PRO A 224 16.31 -13.61 2.32
CA PRO A 224 15.44 -14.46 3.10
C PRO A 224 15.00 -13.81 4.41
N ILE A 225 13.75 -14.05 4.80
CA ILE A 225 13.14 -13.49 6.00
C ILE A 225 12.86 -14.58 7.02
N SER A 226 12.74 -14.20 8.30
CA SER A 226 12.33 -15.09 9.39
C SER A 226 10.91 -14.77 9.86
N GLY A 227 10.32 -15.71 10.60
CA GLY A 227 8.99 -15.55 11.18
C GLY A 227 7.86 -16.00 10.26
N ILE A 228 6.79 -16.49 10.87
CA ILE A 228 5.63 -17.03 10.15
C ILE A 228 4.76 -15.87 9.68
N ARG A 229 4.50 -15.80 8.38
CA ARG A 229 3.59 -14.83 7.74
C ARG A 229 2.58 -15.55 6.88
N GLY A 230 1.35 -15.04 6.85
CA GLY A 230 0.28 -15.53 5.99
C GLY A 230 -0.69 -16.49 6.66
N SER A 231 -1.73 -16.83 5.90
CA SER A 231 -2.81 -17.69 6.37
C SER A 231 -2.44 -19.19 6.34
N PRO A 232 -2.72 -19.95 7.42
CA PRO A 232 -2.21 -21.32 7.61
C PRO A 232 -2.49 -22.29 6.46
N TYR A 233 -3.67 -22.21 5.81
CA TYR A 233 -4.10 -23.14 4.76
C TYR A 233 -3.47 -22.87 3.38
N TRP A 234 -2.78 -21.75 3.21
CA TRP A 234 -2.05 -21.38 1.99
C TRP A 234 -0.54 -21.26 2.23
N LEU A 235 -0.10 -21.61 3.44
CA LEU A 235 1.27 -21.47 3.89
C LEU A 235 2.18 -22.45 3.15
N ALA A 236 3.33 -21.97 2.70
CA ALA A 236 4.35 -22.81 2.10
C ALA A 236 5.10 -23.61 3.18
N PRO A 237 5.46 -24.88 2.95
CA PRO A 237 6.12 -25.71 3.97
C PRO A 237 7.43 -25.12 4.50
N GLU A 238 8.21 -24.45 3.64
CA GLU A 238 9.50 -23.87 4.03
C GLU A 238 9.38 -22.77 5.09
N ILE A 239 8.22 -22.11 5.24
CA ILE A 239 7.97 -21.11 6.27
C ILE A 239 8.08 -21.72 7.68
N LEU A 240 7.74 -23.00 7.82
CA LEU A 240 7.74 -23.72 9.09
C LEU A 240 8.96 -24.64 9.27
N GLN A 241 9.61 -25.01 8.17
CA GLN A 241 10.73 -25.94 8.18
C GLN A 241 12.09 -25.24 8.32
N ASN A 242 12.20 -23.99 7.86
CA ASN A 242 13.46 -23.26 7.80
C ASN A 242 13.48 -22.10 8.80
N SER A 243 14.67 -21.74 9.27
CA SER A 243 14.86 -20.53 10.10
C SER A 243 14.67 -19.24 9.30
N SER A 244 14.88 -19.29 7.99
CA SER A 244 14.57 -18.23 7.04
C SER A 244 14.13 -18.80 5.69
N TYR A 245 13.34 -18.05 4.93
CA TYR A 245 12.80 -18.46 3.63
C TYR A 245 12.74 -17.29 2.65
N ASP A 246 12.70 -17.60 1.35
CA ASP A 246 12.43 -16.63 0.30
C ASP A 246 10.91 -16.33 0.25
N PRO A 247 10.48 -15.09 0.59
CA PRO A 247 9.07 -14.75 0.60
C PRO A 247 8.44 -14.72 -0.81
N LYS A 248 9.23 -14.55 -1.88
CA LYS A 248 8.73 -14.60 -3.26
C LYS A 248 8.39 -16.03 -3.65
N ALA A 249 9.24 -17.00 -3.29
CA ALA A 249 8.96 -18.42 -3.49
C ALA A 249 7.72 -18.88 -2.71
N ALA A 250 7.53 -18.37 -1.49
CA ALA A 250 6.35 -18.64 -0.69
C ALA A 250 5.05 -18.08 -1.32
N ASP A 251 5.09 -16.88 -1.89
CA ASP A 251 3.95 -16.32 -2.65
C ASP A 251 3.55 -17.21 -3.84
N VAL A 252 4.52 -17.79 -4.57
CA VAL A 252 4.23 -18.72 -5.68
C VAL A 252 3.46 -19.95 -5.17
N TRP A 253 3.84 -20.48 -4.00
CA TRP A 253 3.11 -21.58 -3.38
C TRP A 253 1.68 -21.18 -3.02
N SER A 254 1.52 -20.03 -2.34
CA SER A 254 0.20 -19.51 -1.97
C SER A 254 -0.68 -19.21 -3.19
N PHE A 255 -0.10 -18.78 -4.31
CA PHE A 255 -0.78 -18.67 -5.60
C PHE A 255 -1.33 -20.03 -6.06
N GLY A 256 -0.53 -21.09 -6.04
CA GLY A 256 -1.00 -22.45 -6.36
C GLY A 256 -2.11 -22.93 -5.44
N ALA A 257 -1.98 -22.71 -4.13
CA ALA A 257 -3.02 -23.04 -3.14
C ALA A 257 -4.32 -22.25 -3.38
N THR A 258 -4.21 -21.02 -3.87
CA THR A 258 -5.36 -20.17 -4.23
C THR A 258 -6.05 -20.67 -5.51
N ILE A 259 -5.28 -21.13 -6.51
CA ILE A 259 -5.84 -21.77 -7.71
C ILE A 259 -6.59 -23.06 -7.33
N TYR A 260 -6.03 -23.86 -6.41
CA TYR A 260 -6.73 -25.00 -5.83
C TYR A 260 -8.04 -24.58 -5.16
N GLU A 261 -8.00 -23.55 -4.30
CA GLU A 261 -9.19 -23.07 -3.59
C GLU A 261 -10.30 -22.67 -4.55
N MET A 262 -9.96 -21.92 -5.60
CA MET A 262 -10.92 -21.53 -6.65
C MET A 262 -11.54 -22.75 -7.34
N TYR A 263 -10.75 -23.79 -7.61
CA TYR A 263 -11.26 -24.99 -8.29
C TYR A 263 -12.13 -25.84 -7.37
N CYS A 264 -11.65 -26.12 -6.16
CA CYS A 264 -12.25 -27.10 -5.25
C CYS A 264 -13.38 -26.52 -4.40
N GLY A 265 -13.52 -25.20 -4.31
CA GLY A 265 -14.47 -24.56 -3.42
C GLY A 265 -13.97 -24.37 -1.99
N GLN A 266 -12.82 -24.97 -1.65
CA GLN A 266 -12.27 -25.06 -0.29
C GLN A 266 -10.74 -24.96 -0.32
N PRO A 267 -10.09 -24.45 0.75
CA PRO A 267 -8.63 -24.36 0.84
C PRO A 267 -7.92 -25.72 0.68
N LEU A 268 -6.66 -25.68 0.25
CA LEU A 268 -5.82 -26.87 -0.04
C LEU A 268 -5.77 -27.89 1.10
N PHE A 269 -5.73 -27.41 2.34
CA PHE A 269 -5.61 -28.22 3.56
C PHE A 269 -6.91 -28.22 4.39
N SER A 270 -8.06 -28.07 3.75
CA SER A 270 -9.36 -27.96 4.44
C SER A 270 -9.77 -29.21 5.25
N GLN A 271 -9.11 -30.35 5.04
CA GLN A 271 -9.31 -31.56 5.84
C GLN A 271 -8.85 -31.42 7.30
N PHE A 272 -7.90 -30.52 7.56
CA PHE A 272 -7.45 -30.25 8.92
C PHE A 272 -8.42 -29.29 9.60
N LYS A 273 -8.84 -29.65 10.83
CA LYS A 273 -9.88 -28.90 11.56
C LYS A 273 -9.38 -27.61 12.22
N SER A 274 -8.07 -27.39 12.27
CA SER A 274 -7.49 -26.22 12.95
C SER A 274 -6.19 -25.76 12.30
N ALA A 275 -5.90 -24.46 12.44
CA ALA A 275 -4.67 -23.86 11.96
C ALA A 275 -3.40 -24.52 12.53
N PRO A 276 -3.30 -24.83 13.85
CA PRO A 276 -2.15 -25.55 14.38
C PRO A 276 -1.96 -26.95 13.77
N ALA A 277 -3.05 -27.66 13.45
CA ALA A 277 -2.96 -28.98 12.84
C ALA A 277 -2.37 -28.91 11.42
N VAL A 278 -2.77 -27.90 10.62
CA VAL A 278 -2.16 -27.64 9.31
C VAL A 278 -0.68 -27.32 9.45
N MET A 279 -0.33 -26.42 10.36
CA MET A 279 1.06 -26.01 10.57
C MET A 279 1.93 -27.18 11.02
N TYR A 280 1.46 -28.00 11.96
CA TYR A 280 2.16 -29.21 12.38
C TYR A 280 2.36 -30.18 11.20
N PHE A 281 1.33 -30.40 10.39
CA PHE A 281 1.47 -31.25 9.20
C PHE A 281 2.53 -30.71 8.23
N LEU A 282 2.49 -29.41 7.93
CA LEU A 282 3.44 -28.75 7.02
C LEU A 282 4.87 -28.74 7.57
N SER A 283 5.07 -28.67 8.89
CA SER A 283 6.40 -28.71 9.49
C SER A 283 7.06 -30.09 9.36
N GLN A 284 6.27 -31.16 9.28
CA GLN A 284 6.76 -32.54 9.20
C GLN A 284 6.83 -33.07 7.76
N ASN A 285 5.96 -32.58 6.87
CA ASN A 285 5.77 -33.18 5.54
C ASN A 285 6.29 -32.25 4.43
N LYS A 286 7.11 -32.83 3.55
CA LYS A 286 7.58 -32.19 2.31
C LYS A 286 6.76 -32.60 1.09
N GLN A 287 5.73 -33.43 1.28
CA GLN A 287 4.99 -34.00 0.17
C GLN A 287 4.06 -32.97 -0.48
N ILE A 288 4.09 -33.01 -1.80
CA ILE A 288 3.27 -32.22 -2.71
C ILE A 288 1.81 -32.67 -2.56
N PRO A 289 0.84 -31.74 -2.47
CA PRO A 289 -0.57 -32.10 -2.53
C PRO A 289 -0.89 -32.87 -3.81
N GLU A 290 -1.67 -33.95 -3.72
CA GLU A 290 -2.10 -34.66 -4.92
C GLU A 290 -3.07 -33.79 -5.75
N ILE A 291 -2.67 -33.48 -7.00
CA ILE A 291 -3.49 -32.71 -7.93
C ILE A 291 -4.15 -33.67 -8.92
N ASN A 292 -5.37 -34.11 -8.62
CA ASN A 292 -6.14 -35.04 -9.44
C ASN A 292 -7.25 -34.36 -10.28
N PHE A 293 -7.38 -33.04 -10.21
CA PHE A 293 -8.44 -32.25 -10.85
C PHE A 293 -7.93 -31.34 -11.98
N GLY A 294 -8.84 -30.82 -12.78
CA GLY A 294 -8.55 -29.87 -13.87
C GLY A 294 -7.96 -30.50 -15.12
N SER A 295 -7.68 -29.66 -16.12
CA SER A 295 -7.00 -30.05 -17.35
C SER A 295 -5.55 -30.47 -17.10
N ASP A 296 -4.97 -31.19 -18.07
CA ASP A 296 -3.56 -31.57 -18.02
C ASP A 296 -2.62 -30.36 -17.95
N LYS A 297 -3.03 -29.22 -18.52
CA LYS A 297 -2.26 -27.98 -18.43
C LYS A 297 -2.25 -27.44 -17.00
N LEU A 298 -3.41 -27.37 -16.35
CA LEU A 298 -3.52 -26.92 -14.97
C LEU A 298 -2.75 -27.84 -14.02
N LYS A 299 -2.90 -29.16 -14.18
CA LYS A 299 -2.16 -30.15 -13.40
C LYS A 299 -0.64 -29.98 -13.54
N LYS A 300 -0.15 -29.76 -14.75
CA LYS A 300 1.29 -29.52 -15.01
C LYS A 300 1.78 -28.24 -14.36
N LEU A 301 1.02 -27.14 -14.44
CA LEU A 301 1.36 -25.88 -13.77
C LEU A 301 1.47 -26.07 -12.25
N LEU A 302 0.43 -26.62 -11.61
CA LEU A 302 0.41 -26.81 -10.16
C LEU A 302 1.53 -27.76 -9.68
N LYS A 303 1.88 -28.78 -10.47
CA LYS A 303 3.04 -29.65 -10.18
C LYS A 303 4.37 -28.91 -10.18
N LYS A 304 4.52 -27.84 -10.98
CA LYS A 304 5.72 -26.99 -10.97
C LYS A 304 5.72 -26.00 -9.81
N ILE A 305 4.53 -25.52 -9.40
CA ILE A 305 4.37 -24.61 -8.27
C ILE A 305 4.64 -25.30 -6.93
N PHE A 306 4.14 -26.52 -6.73
CA PHE A 306 4.30 -27.21 -5.45
C PHE A 306 5.62 -27.99 -5.32
N GLN A 307 6.66 -27.64 -6.09
CA GLN A 307 8.00 -28.20 -5.92
C GLN A 307 8.70 -27.63 -4.67
N PRO A 308 9.77 -28.30 -4.19
CA PRO A 308 10.75 -27.69 -3.29
C PRO A 308 11.26 -26.36 -3.84
N VAL A 309 11.68 -25.44 -2.95
CA VAL A 309 12.03 -24.05 -3.29
C VAL A 309 13.05 -23.98 -4.43
N GLU A 310 14.02 -24.89 -4.47
CA GLU A 310 15.11 -24.91 -5.47
C GLU A 310 14.62 -25.25 -6.89
N LEU A 311 13.47 -25.91 -7.02
CA LEU A 311 12.88 -26.34 -8.28
C LEU A 311 11.56 -25.63 -8.59
N ARG A 312 11.08 -24.82 -7.65
CA ARG A 312 9.81 -24.10 -7.78
C ARG A 312 9.98 -22.99 -8.81
N ILE A 313 9.05 -22.96 -9.76
CA ILE A 313 9.01 -21.89 -10.77
C ILE A 313 8.76 -20.53 -10.12
N THR A 314 9.26 -19.47 -10.75
CA THR A 314 8.99 -18.08 -10.39
C THR A 314 7.63 -17.62 -10.93
N MET A 315 7.11 -16.49 -10.44
CA MET A 315 5.87 -15.92 -10.99
C MET A 315 5.99 -15.52 -12.47
N GLN A 316 7.19 -15.13 -12.93
CA GLN A 316 7.44 -14.84 -14.34
C GLN A 316 7.32 -16.10 -15.21
N GLU A 317 7.80 -17.23 -14.70
CA GLU A 317 7.64 -18.53 -15.37
C GLU A 317 6.20 -19.07 -15.27
N VAL A 318 5.47 -18.74 -14.20
CA VAL A 318 4.02 -18.99 -14.11
C VAL A 318 3.28 -18.27 -15.23
N LEU A 319 3.55 -16.98 -15.46
CA LEU A 319 2.93 -16.20 -16.54
C LEU A 319 3.19 -16.79 -17.94
N SER A 320 4.39 -17.34 -18.14
CA SER A 320 4.80 -17.93 -19.41
C SER A 320 4.31 -19.37 -19.60
N ASP A 321 3.58 -19.95 -18.64
CA ASP A 321 3.17 -21.35 -18.69
C ASP A 321 2.10 -21.64 -19.75
N ALA A 322 2.14 -22.86 -20.28
CA ALA A 322 1.19 -23.35 -21.27
C ALA A 322 -0.28 -23.31 -20.80
N PHE A 323 -0.56 -23.33 -19.49
CA PHE A 323 -1.90 -23.11 -18.96
C PHE A 323 -2.48 -21.75 -19.37
N PHE A 324 -1.68 -20.69 -19.34
CA PHE A 324 -2.10 -19.33 -19.71
C PHE A 324 -1.97 -18.99 -21.20
N SER A 325 -1.37 -19.88 -22.00
CA SER A 325 -1.30 -19.73 -23.47
C SER A 325 -2.68 -19.43 -24.11
N GLY A 326 -2.70 -18.52 -25.09
CA GLY A 326 -3.90 -18.11 -25.85
C GLY A 326 -4.69 -16.93 -25.27
N GLN A 327 -4.51 -16.56 -23.99
CA GLN A 327 -5.12 -15.36 -23.39
C GLN A 327 -4.11 -14.22 -23.16
N HIS A 328 -2.84 -14.56 -22.91
CA HIS A 328 -1.77 -13.59 -22.68
C HIS A 328 -1.61 -12.58 -23.84
N SER A 329 -1.76 -13.02 -25.10
CA SER A 329 -1.64 -12.16 -26.28
C SER A 329 -2.82 -11.17 -26.48
N GLN A 330 -3.99 -11.44 -25.89
CA GLN A 330 -5.14 -10.53 -25.95
C GLN A 330 -5.08 -9.48 -24.84
N MET A 331 -4.64 -9.86 -23.63
CA MET A 331 -4.49 -8.92 -22.50
C MET A 331 -3.28 -8.01 -22.62
N ILE A 332 -2.13 -8.47 -23.15
CA ILE A 332 -0.98 -7.57 -23.40
C ILE A 332 -1.37 -6.41 -24.34
N ASN A 333 -2.19 -6.67 -25.35
CA ASN A 333 -2.64 -5.62 -26.28
C ASN A 333 -3.62 -4.62 -25.63
N LEU A 334 -4.45 -5.07 -24.68
CA LEU A 334 -5.35 -4.19 -23.92
C LEU A 334 -4.59 -3.38 -22.85
N ASN A 335 -3.69 -4.02 -22.10
CA ASN A 335 -2.89 -3.36 -21.07
C ASN A 335 -1.92 -2.31 -21.66
N VAL A 336 -1.35 -2.54 -22.86
CA VAL A 336 -0.51 -1.53 -23.53
C VAL A 336 -1.32 -0.29 -23.93
N GLN A 337 -2.60 -0.45 -24.28
CA GLN A 337 -3.48 0.68 -24.59
C GLN A 337 -3.86 1.44 -23.32
N GLU A 338 -4.24 0.75 -22.25
CA GLU A 338 -4.57 1.36 -20.96
C GLU A 338 -3.37 2.05 -20.30
N ASP A 339 -2.17 1.45 -20.33
CA ASP A 339 -0.95 2.07 -19.81
C ASP A 339 -0.55 3.32 -20.61
N CYS A 340 -0.77 3.32 -21.94
CA CYS A 340 -0.57 4.52 -22.75
C CYS A 340 -1.58 5.63 -22.40
N GLU A 341 -2.84 5.29 -22.19
CA GLU A 341 -3.90 6.25 -21.82
C GLU A 341 -3.71 6.80 -20.41
N LEU A 342 -3.33 5.96 -19.44
CA LEU A 342 -3.06 6.37 -18.07
C LEU A 342 -1.82 7.27 -17.98
N ASN A 343 -0.78 6.98 -18.76
CA ASN A 343 0.41 7.84 -18.86
C ASN A 343 0.10 9.17 -19.55
N ALA A 344 -0.77 9.18 -20.57
CA ALA A 344 -1.22 10.39 -21.25
C ALA A 344 -2.06 11.28 -20.31
N GLN A 345 -3.00 10.69 -19.54
CA GLN A 345 -3.78 11.41 -18.54
C GLN A 345 -2.91 12.01 -17.43
N GLN A 346 -1.91 11.27 -16.93
CA GLN A 346 -0.97 11.78 -15.94
C GLN A 346 -0.12 12.93 -16.47
N GLN A 347 0.33 12.87 -17.73
CA GLN A 347 1.04 13.97 -18.36
C GLN A 347 0.14 15.21 -18.52
N GLN A 348 -1.13 15.00 -18.84
CA GLN A 348 -2.10 16.08 -18.99
C GLN A 348 -2.44 16.73 -17.65
N GLU A 349 -2.72 15.95 -16.59
CA GLU A 349 -2.95 16.46 -15.23
C GLU A 349 -1.72 17.20 -14.69
N GLN A 350 -0.51 16.69 -14.97
CA GLN A 350 0.71 17.35 -14.53
C GLN A 350 1.00 18.64 -15.31
N GLN A 351 0.66 18.68 -16.60
CA GLN A 351 0.70 19.90 -17.40
C GLN A 351 -0.32 20.93 -16.91
N GLU A 352 -1.57 20.52 -16.61
CA GLU A 352 -2.60 21.41 -16.05
C GLU A 352 -2.19 21.94 -14.67
N MET A 353 -1.62 21.10 -13.81
CA MET A 353 -1.09 21.52 -12.51
C MET A 353 0.10 22.48 -12.63
N ASN A 354 0.98 22.29 -13.63
CA ASN A 354 2.08 23.22 -13.90
C ASN A 354 1.54 24.56 -14.43
N ILE A 355 0.57 24.55 -15.34
CA ILE A 355 -0.09 25.75 -15.86
C ILE A 355 -0.81 26.50 -14.72
N LEU A 356 -1.49 25.78 -13.83
CA LEU A 356 -2.12 26.37 -12.64
C LEU A 356 -1.09 26.95 -11.67
N GLN A 357 0.04 26.27 -11.45
CA GLN A 357 1.13 26.80 -10.62
C GLN A 357 1.74 28.07 -11.22
N GLU A 358 2.04 28.09 -12.52
CA GLU A 358 2.53 29.27 -13.22
C GLU A 358 1.52 30.42 -13.20
N SER A 359 0.23 30.13 -13.36
CA SER A 359 -0.85 31.12 -13.24
C SER A 359 -0.96 31.69 -11.82
N ILE A 360 -0.82 30.86 -10.78
CA ILE A 360 -0.84 31.30 -9.38
C ILE A 360 0.40 32.14 -9.05
N ILE A 361 1.58 31.76 -9.55
CA ILE A 361 2.82 32.53 -9.41
C ILE A 361 2.65 33.89 -10.11
N GLY A 362 2.17 33.92 -11.35
CA GLY A 362 1.90 35.15 -12.09
C GLY A 362 0.89 36.06 -11.39
N LYS A 363 -0.20 35.51 -10.84
CA LYS A 363 -1.18 36.28 -10.04
C LYS A 363 -0.56 36.86 -8.77
N LYS A 364 0.29 36.10 -8.05
CA LYS A 364 1.01 36.61 -6.88
C LYS A 364 2.00 37.73 -7.23
N THR A 365 2.71 37.61 -8.36
CA THR A 365 3.63 38.65 -8.83
C THR A 365 2.88 39.93 -9.22
N ILE A 366 1.75 39.81 -9.93
CA ILE A 366 0.91 40.97 -10.29
C ILE A 366 0.34 41.63 -9.04
N GLN A 367 -0.12 40.86 -8.05
CA GLN A 367 -0.63 41.39 -6.79
C GLN A 367 0.45 42.16 -6.01
N GLN A 368 1.68 41.64 -5.94
CA GLN A 368 2.81 42.34 -5.30
C GLN A 368 3.22 43.62 -6.03
N VAL A 369 3.10 43.65 -7.36
CA VAL A 369 3.36 44.86 -8.15
C VAL A 369 2.24 45.88 -7.94
N LEU A 370 0.98 45.45 -7.91
CA LEU A 370 -0.16 46.32 -7.62
C LEU A 370 -0.09 46.93 -6.22
N GLU A 371 0.25 46.14 -5.20
CA GLU A 371 0.45 46.64 -3.82
C GLU A 371 1.57 47.69 -3.77
N LYS A 372 2.71 47.46 -4.46
CA LYS A 372 3.79 48.45 -4.55
C LYS A 372 3.36 49.73 -5.27
N VAL A 373 2.62 49.61 -6.36
CA VAL A 373 2.12 50.76 -7.11
C VAL A 373 1.09 51.54 -6.28
N GLU A 374 0.21 50.85 -5.55
CA GLU A 374 -0.74 51.48 -4.62
C GLU A 374 -0.02 52.22 -3.49
N ASP A 375 1.03 51.63 -2.91
CA ASP A 375 1.84 52.27 -1.88
C ASP A 375 2.59 53.51 -2.40
N GLU A 376 3.16 53.45 -3.61
CA GLU A 376 3.84 54.59 -4.25
C GLU A 376 2.87 55.72 -4.59
N VAL A 377 1.68 55.39 -5.09
CA VAL A 377 0.61 56.35 -5.37
C VAL A 377 0.13 57.00 -4.07
N LYS A 378 -0.03 56.22 -3.00
CA LYS A 378 -0.44 56.71 -1.69
C LYS A 378 0.60 57.64 -1.07
N GLN A 379 1.88 57.25 -1.15
CA GLN A 379 3.00 58.07 -0.66
C GLN A 379 3.14 59.37 -1.45
N SER A 380 2.91 59.33 -2.78
CA SER A 380 2.89 60.52 -3.63
C SER A 380 1.72 61.45 -3.31
N ASN A 381 0.53 60.90 -3.06
CA ASN A 381 -0.63 61.68 -2.64
C ASN A 381 -0.45 62.30 -1.25
N ASP A 382 0.15 61.58 -0.30
CA ASP A 382 0.45 62.09 1.03
C ASP A 382 1.48 63.24 0.97
N LEU A 383 2.51 63.11 0.11
CA LEU A 383 3.48 64.18 -0.15
C LEU A 383 2.85 65.41 -0.80
N LEU A 384 1.93 65.21 -1.76
CA LEU A 384 1.17 66.29 -2.38
C LEU A 384 0.23 66.97 -1.39
N GLN A 385 -0.44 66.21 -0.50
CA GLN A 385 -1.26 66.78 0.57
C GLN A 385 -0.41 67.56 1.57
N GLN A 386 0.74 67.04 2.00
CA GLN A 386 1.66 67.76 2.89
C GLN A 386 2.19 69.05 2.25
N SER A 387 2.55 69.01 0.96
CA SER A 387 2.99 70.20 0.21
C SER A 387 1.84 71.21 0.08
N PHE A 388 0.63 70.76 -0.27
CA PHE A 388 -0.54 71.62 -0.39
C PHE A 388 -0.91 72.28 0.95
N TRP A 389 -0.97 71.52 2.04
CA TRP A 389 -1.22 72.07 3.37
C TRP A 389 -0.09 72.97 3.87
N GLY A 390 1.16 72.68 3.53
CA GLY A 390 2.30 73.54 3.82
C GLY A 390 2.23 74.88 3.07
N ILE A 391 1.82 74.88 1.81
CA ILE A 391 1.57 76.10 1.03
C ILE A 391 0.37 76.88 1.58
N VAL A 392 -0.71 76.18 1.94
CA VAL A 392 -1.91 76.79 2.53
C VAL A 392 -1.59 77.40 3.91
N LEU A 393 -0.83 76.72 4.75
CA LEU A 393 -0.36 77.21 6.05
C LEU A 393 0.59 78.40 5.91
N ASN A 394 1.59 78.35 5.02
CA ASN A 394 2.47 79.50 4.75
C ASN A 394 1.70 80.69 4.17
N SER A 395 0.70 80.44 3.32
CA SER A 395 -0.15 81.50 2.79
C SER A 395 -1.05 82.10 3.88
N PHE A 396 -1.55 81.27 4.81
CA PHE A 396 -2.30 81.72 5.98
C PHE A 396 -1.42 82.49 6.96
N GLU A 397 -0.19 82.04 7.26
CA GLU A 397 0.76 82.74 8.12
C GLU A 397 1.21 84.06 7.50
N ASN A 398 1.47 84.10 6.19
CA ASN A 398 1.78 85.35 5.48
C ASN A 398 0.59 86.32 5.46
N LEU A 399 -0.66 85.83 5.27
CA LEU A 399 -1.88 86.63 5.39
C LEU A 399 -2.10 87.12 6.82
N PHE A 400 -1.76 86.33 7.84
CA PHE A 400 -1.88 86.70 9.24
C PHE A 400 -0.80 87.71 9.65
N GLU A 401 0.42 87.61 9.11
CA GLU A 401 1.50 88.58 9.29
C GLU A 401 1.28 89.89 8.52
N GLU A 402 0.72 89.85 7.31
CA GLU A 402 0.42 91.04 6.52
C GLU A 402 -0.76 91.83 7.10
N HIS A 403 -1.82 91.17 7.59
CA HIS A 403 -2.98 91.89 8.11
C HIS A 403 -2.91 92.32 9.59
N ASN A 404 -1.92 91.87 10.37
CA ASN A 404 -1.70 92.37 11.74
C ASN A 404 -0.48 93.27 11.93
N LYS A 405 0.37 93.48 10.90
CA LYS A 405 1.38 94.55 10.95
C LYS A 405 0.79 95.94 10.72
N ASP A 406 -0.33 96.06 9.99
CA ASP A 406 -1.01 97.35 9.77
C ASP A 406 -2.07 97.71 10.83
N LEU A 407 -2.58 96.73 11.60
CA LEU A 407 -3.40 97.01 12.78
C LEU A 407 -2.55 97.35 14.02
N PHE A 408 -1.33 96.82 14.15
CA PHE A 408 -0.44 97.17 15.27
C PHE A 408 0.37 98.46 15.03
N LYS A 409 0.70 98.82 13.77
CA LYS A 409 1.32 100.13 13.47
C LYS A 409 0.36 101.31 13.59
N ASN A 410 -0.93 101.12 13.36
CA ASN A 410 -1.94 102.18 13.54
C ASN A 410 -2.45 102.31 14.99
N TYR A 411 -2.12 101.37 15.88
CA TYR A 411 -2.40 101.51 17.32
C TYR A 411 -1.22 102.15 18.09
N CYS A 412 -0.02 102.27 17.49
CA CYS A 412 1.15 102.92 18.11
C CYS A 412 1.47 104.33 17.55
N ILE A 413 0.57 104.94 16.77
CA ILE A 413 0.65 106.37 16.36
C ILE A 413 -0.56 107.19 16.89
N LEU A 414 -1.46 106.56 17.65
CA LEU A 414 -2.49 107.26 18.46
C LEU A 414 -2.51 106.76 19.91
N GLN A 415 -1.32 106.72 20.53
CA GLN A 415 -1.13 106.97 21.96
C GLN A 415 0.27 107.51 22.25
#